data_AF-A0A814UWQ2-F1
#
_entry.id   AF-A0A814UWQ2-F1
#
_cell.length_a   1.000
_cell.length_b   1.000
_cell.length_c   1.000
_cell.angle_alpha   90.00
_cell.angle_beta   90.00
_cell.angle_gamma   90.00
#
_symmetry.space_group_name_H-M   'P 1'
#
loop_
_entity.id
_entity.type
_entity.pdbx_description
1 polymer ?
#
loop_
_entity_poly.entity_id
_entity_poly.type
_entity_poly.pdbx_seq_one_letter_code
_entity_poly.pdbx_strand_id
1 'polypeptide(L)'
;MQFIKTFALLAVIYAGMISAQVPIPSRPDGYGVGGPADAHVVVEMFLDPLCPGCKAAWPTLLQVIQAYGTRIHVRIHTFPLPYHTNSFVASQGLHVVANATSRNLDSIFRYATKIFENQQMWYNDATKSMTMPDVINSLAAFVDKTGLVPKDKFLNGMNSADINDKTRISWKYACSRGVVGTPSFFINGVMTGASSAWSLADWKSVIDPILASNEQISSPVKDCPPGQKSCTYAPHKVQCCLDGESCIPNVGCRCFNSKNGNKCA
;
A
#
# COMPACT_ATOMS: atom_id res chain seq x y z
N MET A 1 43.12 16.34 24.83
CA MET A 1 42.81 16.42 23.37
C MET A 1 42.14 15.16 22.81
N GLN A 2 42.49 13.95 23.25
CA GLN A 2 41.89 12.69 22.77
C GLN A 2 40.38 12.59 23.10
N PHE A 3 39.97 12.91 24.33
CA PHE A 3 38.57 12.83 24.78
C PHE A 3 37.60 13.74 24.00
N ILE A 4 38.04 14.94 23.62
CA ILE A 4 37.22 15.90 22.84
C ILE A 4 36.98 15.36 21.42
N LYS A 5 37.99 14.72 20.81
CA LYS A 5 37.87 14.09 19.49
C LYS A 5 36.92 12.90 19.53
N THR A 6 36.95 12.08 20.59
CA THR A 6 36.03 10.95 20.76
C THR A 6 34.59 11.41 20.97
N PHE A 7 34.37 12.45 21.78
CA PHE A 7 33.03 13.02 21.98
C PHE A 7 32.46 13.66 20.71
N ALA A 8 33.29 14.39 19.95
CA ALA A 8 32.89 14.96 18.67
C ALA A 8 32.54 13.88 17.64
N LEU A 9 33.31 12.77 17.60
CA LEU A 9 33.03 11.63 16.71
C LEU A 9 31.69 10.96 17.08
N LEU A 10 31.45 10.74 18.38
CA LEU A 10 30.20 10.14 18.87
C LEU A 10 28.99 11.07 18.61
N ALA A 11 29.14 12.39 18.78
CA ALA A 11 28.09 13.35 18.48
C ALA A 11 27.74 13.42 16.99
N VAL A 12 28.73 13.33 16.09
CA VAL A 12 28.52 13.27 14.63
C VAL A 12 27.83 11.96 14.23
N ILE A 13 28.23 10.83 14.83
CA ILE A 13 27.56 9.55 14.61
C ILE A 13 26.10 9.61 15.10
N TYR A 14 25.84 10.18 16.28
CA TYR A 14 24.49 10.28 16.84
C TYR A 14 23.60 11.23 16.03
N ALA A 15 24.13 12.37 15.57
CA ALA A 15 23.42 13.29 14.67
C ALA A 15 23.13 12.66 13.30
N GLY A 16 24.04 11.84 12.77
CA GLY A 16 23.85 11.10 11.53
C GLY A 16 22.75 10.02 11.61
N MET A 17 22.62 9.35 12.75
CA MET A 17 21.56 8.34 12.96
C MET A 17 20.14 8.95 12.98
N ILE A 18 19.99 10.21 13.38
CA ILE A 18 18.69 10.89 13.44
C ILE A 18 18.12 11.17 12.04
N SER A 19 18.96 11.29 11.00
CA SER A 19 18.52 11.61 9.64
C SER A 19 18.17 10.39 8.76
N ALA A 20 18.25 9.17 9.30
CA ALA A 20 17.99 7.94 8.55
C ALA A 20 16.52 7.47 8.62
N GLN A 21 15.71 8.02 9.54
CA GLN A 21 14.31 7.60 9.68
C GLN A 21 13.50 7.88 8.39
N VAL A 22 12.60 6.95 8.06
CA VAL A 22 11.59 7.17 7.03
C VAL A 22 10.75 8.37 7.48
N PRO A 23 10.67 9.47 6.71
CA PRO A 23 9.74 10.55 7.04
C PRO A 23 8.34 9.95 7.16
N ILE A 24 7.62 10.29 8.23
CA ILE A 24 6.26 9.79 8.45
C ILE A 24 5.39 10.40 7.34
N PRO A 25 4.83 9.59 6.43
CA PRO A 25 3.98 10.12 5.37
C PRO A 25 2.66 10.63 5.96
N SER A 26 2.06 11.63 5.32
CA SER A 26 0.77 12.21 5.76
C SER A 26 -0.43 11.25 5.62
N ARG A 27 -0.21 10.07 5.05
CA ARG A 27 -1.19 8.98 4.89
C ARG A 27 -0.46 7.65 4.68
N PRO A 28 -1.16 6.49 4.75
CA PRO A 28 -0.58 5.22 4.34
C PRO A 28 0.03 5.29 2.93
N ASP A 29 1.19 4.67 2.77
CA ASP A 29 1.89 4.59 1.49
C ASP A 29 1.05 3.85 0.44
N GLY A 30 1.36 4.06 -0.84
CA GLY A 30 0.76 3.35 -1.96
C GLY A 30 -0.53 3.95 -2.52
N TYR A 31 -1.14 3.18 -3.42
CA TYR A 31 -2.32 3.57 -4.20
C TYR A 31 -3.35 2.45 -4.17
N GLY A 32 -4.49 2.71 -3.52
CA GLY A 32 -5.51 1.70 -3.23
C GLY A 32 -6.81 1.90 -4.02
N VAL A 33 -7.38 0.82 -4.55
CA VAL A 33 -8.64 0.75 -5.30
C VAL A 33 -9.59 -0.28 -4.65
N GLY A 34 -10.87 -0.22 -5.00
CA GLY A 34 -11.90 -1.14 -4.48
C GLY A 34 -12.64 -0.56 -3.27
N GLY A 35 -12.80 -1.36 -2.23
CA GLY A 35 -13.47 -1.01 -0.98
C GLY A 35 -12.72 0.04 -0.15
N PRO A 36 -13.22 0.37 1.05
CA PRO A 36 -12.57 1.33 1.94
C PRO A 36 -11.17 0.87 2.36
N ALA A 37 -10.30 1.80 2.76
CA ALA A 37 -8.90 1.52 3.08
C ALA A 37 -8.70 0.53 4.25
N ASP A 38 -9.72 0.36 5.09
CA ASP A 38 -9.84 -0.57 6.22
C ASP A 38 -10.85 -1.70 5.94
N ALA A 39 -11.08 -2.04 4.67
CA ALA A 39 -11.92 -3.18 4.29
C ALA A 39 -11.49 -4.47 5.01
N HIS A 40 -12.43 -5.39 5.23
CA HIS A 40 -12.17 -6.66 5.92
C HIS A 40 -11.04 -7.48 5.28
N VAL A 41 -10.89 -7.37 3.95
CA VAL A 41 -9.74 -7.91 3.21
C VAL A 41 -9.04 -6.76 2.50
N VAL A 42 -7.77 -6.57 2.85
CA VAL A 42 -6.83 -5.67 2.16
C VAL A 42 -5.73 -6.51 1.52
N VAL A 43 -5.65 -6.49 0.19
CA VAL A 43 -4.57 -7.08 -0.59
C VAL A 43 -3.56 -5.99 -0.91
N GLU A 44 -2.29 -6.16 -0.54
CA GLU A 44 -1.20 -5.26 -0.95
C GLU A 44 -0.28 -5.99 -1.96
N MET A 45 0.14 -5.29 -3.02
CA MET A 45 1.20 -5.73 -3.92
C MET A 45 2.37 -4.73 -3.85
N PHE A 46 3.54 -5.23 -3.48
CA PHE A 46 4.80 -4.51 -3.63
C PHE A 46 5.39 -4.86 -4.99
N LEU A 47 5.53 -3.84 -5.84
CA LEU A 47 5.89 -4.01 -7.25
C LEU A 47 7.10 -3.18 -7.64
N ASP A 48 7.87 -3.73 -8.57
CA ASP A 48 8.89 -3.02 -9.31
C ASP A 48 8.37 -2.86 -10.75
N PRO A 49 8.26 -1.63 -11.29
CA PRO A 49 7.72 -1.42 -12.64
C PRO A 49 8.48 -2.12 -13.78
N LEU A 50 9.72 -2.54 -13.56
CA LEU A 50 10.56 -3.23 -14.54
C LEU A 50 10.76 -4.71 -14.24
N CYS A 51 10.14 -5.25 -13.18
CA CYS A 51 10.24 -6.67 -12.84
C CYS A 51 9.35 -7.53 -13.76
N PRO A 52 9.91 -8.53 -14.47
CA PRO A 52 9.13 -9.48 -15.27
C PRO A 52 8.06 -10.24 -14.48
N GLY A 53 8.35 -10.60 -13.23
CA GLY A 53 7.39 -11.24 -12.34
C GLY A 53 6.20 -10.32 -12.01
N CYS A 54 6.45 -9.02 -11.79
CA CYS A 54 5.38 -8.05 -11.59
C CYS A 54 4.50 -7.91 -12.82
N LYS A 55 5.10 -7.82 -14.02
CA LYS A 55 4.36 -7.84 -15.29
C LYS A 55 3.50 -9.09 -15.45
N ALA A 56 4.04 -10.26 -15.15
CA ALA A 56 3.31 -11.52 -15.25
C ALA A 56 2.13 -11.59 -14.25
N ALA A 57 2.30 -11.06 -13.03
CA ALA A 57 1.25 -11.05 -12.02
C ALA A 57 0.14 -9.99 -12.27
N TRP A 58 0.48 -8.91 -12.98
CA TRP A 58 -0.38 -7.73 -13.12
C TRP A 58 -1.78 -8.03 -13.70
N PRO A 59 -1.93 -8.81 -14.79
CA PRO A 59 -3.25 -9.15 -15.32
C PRO A 59 -4.13 -9.90 -14.30
N THR A 60 -3.56 -10.83 -13.55
CA THR A 60 -4.32 -11.56 -12.52
C THR A 60 -4.73 -10.63 -11.38
N LEU A 61 -3.86 -9.70 -10.94
CA LEU A 61 -4.24 -8.70 -9.93
C LEU A 61 -5.43 -7.85 -10.41
N LEU A 62 -5.44 -7.42 -11.68
CA LEU A 62 -6.57 -6.70 -12.25
C LEU A 62 -7.86 -7.54 -12.27
N GLN A 63 -7.76 -8.85 -12.55
CA GLN A 63 -8.90 -9.76 -12.45
C GLN A 63 -9.41 -9.90 -11.02
N VAL A 64 -8.52 -9.93 -10.01
CA VAL A 64 -8.89 -9.93 -8.59
C VAL A 64 -9.64 -8.65 -8.24
N ILE A 65 -9.12 -7.48 -8.64
CA ILE A 65 -9.79 -6.18 -8.43
C ILE A 65 -11.19 -6.20 -9.05
N GLN A 66 -11.32 -6.71 -10.29
CA GLN A 66 -12.61 -6.77 -10.98
C GLN A 66 -13.58 -7.75 -10.31
N ALA A 67 -13.11 -8.94 -9.91
CA ALA A 67 -13.95 -10.00 -9.35
C ALA A 67 -14.53 -9.62 -7.98
N TYR A 68 -13.76 -8.89 -7.16
CA TYR A 68 -14.20 -8.51 -5.82
C TYR A 68 -14.80 -7.11 -5.73
N GLY A 69 -14.40 -6.19 -6.61
CA GLY A 69 -14.90 -4.82 -6.62
C GLY A 69 -14.69 -4.14 -5.26
N THR A 70 -15.78 -3.65 -4.67
CA THR A 70 -15.75 -2.95 -3.38
C THR A 70 -15.70 -3.88 -2.15
N ARG A 71 -15.76 -5.20 -2.33
CA ARG A 71 -15.72 -6.18 -1.23
C ARG A 71 -14.34 -6.29 -0.56
N ILE A 72 -13.28 -5.93 -1.29
CA ILE A 72 -11.90 -5.92 -0.80
C ILE A 72 -11.25 -4.58 -1.15
N HIS A 73 -10.16 -4.24 -0.49
CA HIS A 73 -9.28 -3.15 -0.90
C HIS A 73 -8.01 -3.74 -1.52
N VAL A 74 -7.57 -3.22 -2.67
CA VAL A 74 -6.31 -3.62 -3.29
C VAL A 74 -5.39 -2.42 -3.37
N ARG A 75 -4.16 -2.54 -2.86
CA ARG A 75 -3.18 -1.45 -2.81
C ARG A 75 -1.87 -1.85 -3.46
N ILE A 76 -1.29 -0.93 -4.24
CA ILE A 76 0.02 -1.12 -4.85
C ILE A 76 1.05 -0.19 -4.22
N HIS A 77 2.26 -0.70 -4.04
CA HIS A 77 3.42 0.00 -3.48
C HIS A 77 4.60 -0.16 -4.43
N THR A 78 5.33 0.92 -4.71
CA THR A 78 6.54 0.85 -5.52
C THR A 78 7.71 0.37 -4.65
N PHE A 79 8.41 -0.65 -5.13
CA PHE A 79 9.63 -1.20 -4.53
C PHE A 79 10.65 -1.48 -5.65
N PRO A 80 11.28 -0.42 -6.21
CA PRO A 80 12.29 -0.58 -7.24
C PRO A 80 13.50 -1.36 -6.73
N LEU A 81 13.83 -2.45 -7.41
CA LEU A 81 14.95 -3.32 -7.08
C LEU A 81 16.26 -2.73 -7.63
N PRO A 82 17.37 -2.82 -6.88
CA PRO A 82 18.62 -2.13 -7.24
C PRO A 82 19.26 -2.66 -8.53
N TYR A 83 18.97 -3.90 -8.94
CA TYR A 83 19.46 -4.50 -10.18
C TYR A 83 18.58 -4.21 -11.40
N HIS A 84 17.44 -3.54 -11.24
CA HIS A 84 16.68 -2.94 -12.34
C HIS A 84 17.01 -1.45 -12.41
N THR A 85 18.06 -1.09 -13.16
CA THR A 85 18.74 0.22 -13.10
C THR A 85 17.79 1.41 -13.21
N ASN A 86 16.76 1.30 -14.05
CA ASN A 86 15.81 2.38 -14.31
C ASN A 86 14.51 2.28 -13.52
N SER A 87 14.39 1.31 -12.62
CA SER A 87 13.13 1.05 -11.91
C SER A 87 12.76 2.17 -10.94
N PHE A 88 13.76 2.80 -10.31
CA PHE A 88 13.52 3.97 -9.46
C PHE A 88 12.90 5.12 -10.27
N VAL A 89 13.37 5.35 -11.49
CA VAL A 89 12.83 6.37 -12.41
C VAL A 89 11.41 6.03 -12.86
N ALA A 90 11.14 4.78 -13.21
CA ALA A 90 9.78 4.33 -13.53
C ALA A 90 8.83 4.45 -12.31
N SER A 91 9.34 4.20 -11.11
CA SER A 91 8.59 4.36 -9.86
C SER A 91 8.29 5.84 -9.56
N GLN A 92 9.26 6.74 -9.77
CA GLN A 92 9.03 8.19 -9.72
C GLN A 92 7.93 8.59 -10.71
N GLY A 93 7.94 8.06 -11.92
CA GLY A 93 6.91 8.32 -12.93
C GLY A 93 5.49 8.00 -12.45
N LEU A 94 5.32 6.93 -11.68
CA LEU A 94 4.03 6.60 -11.07
C LEU A 94 3.57 7.68 -10.08
N HIS A 95 4.49 8.18 -9.24
CA HIS A 95 4.19 9.29 -8.33
C HIS A 95 3.96 10.61 -9.06
N VAL A 96 4.64 10.86 -10.19
CA VAL A 96 4.40 12.03 -11.05
C VAL A 96 3.00 11.98 -11.62
N VAL A 97 2.59 10.85 -12.20
CA VAL A 97 1.22 10.66 -12.71
C VAL A 97 0.21 10.86 -11.60
N ALA A 98 0.43 10.26 -10.43
CA ALA A 98 -0.43 10.46 -9.28
C ALA A 98 -0.56 11.93 -8.86
N ASN A 99 0.51 12.72 -8.90
CA ASN A 99 0.45 14.13 -8.56
C ASN A 99 -0.27 14.93 -9.67
N ALA A 100 0.07 14.66 -10.92
CA ALA A 100 -0.45 15.38 -12.08
C ALA A 100 -1.94 15.16 -12.32
N THR A 101 -2.51 14.05 -11.83
CA THR A 101 -3.92 13.67 -12.00
C THR A 101 -4.73 13.77 -10.71
N SER A 102 -4.23 14.49 -9.69
CA SER A 102 -4.89 14.61 -8.38
C SER A 102 -5.22 13.25 -7.76
N ARG A 103 -4.31 12.28 -7.96
CA ARG A 103 -4.40 10.88 -7.52
C ARG A 103 -5.56 10.10 -8.09
N ASN A 104 -5.94 10.41 -9.33
CA ASN A 104 -6.87 9.57 -10.09
C ASN A 104 -6.30 8.15 -10.24
N LEU A 105 -6.97 7.18 -9.59
CA LEU A 105 -6.49 5.80 -9.51
C LEU A 105 -6.50 5.09 -10.87
N ASP A 106 -7.47 5.39 -11.74
CA ASP A 106 -7.48 4.89 -13.12
C ASP A 106 -6.19 5.29 -13.85
N SER A 107 -5.80 6.56 -13.78
CA SER A 107 -4.57 7.05 -14.42
C SER A 107 -3.31 6.39 -13.86
N ILE A 108 -3.26 6.16 -12.54
CA ILE A 108 -2.12 5.51 -11.87
C ILE A 108 -2.00 4.05 -12.30
N PHE A 109 -3.11 3.30 -12.30
CA PHE A 109 -3.11 1.91 -12.72
C PHE A 109 -2.86 1.79 -14.22
N ARG A 110 -3.39 2.70 -15.05
CA ARG A 110 -3.09 2.76 -16.48
C ARG A 110 -1.62 3.06 -16.74
N TYR A 111 -0.99 3.93 -15.97
CA TYR A 111 0.46 4.13 -16.05
C TYR A 111 1.20 2.82 -15.78
N ALA A 112 0.93 2.15 -14.66
CA ALA A 112 1.56 0.87 -14.33
C ALA A 112 1.34 -0.18 -15.44
N THR A 113 0.10 -0.33 -15.93
CA THR A 113 -0.22 -1.21 -17.06
C THR A 113 0.61 -0.88 -18.29
N LYS A 114 0.70 0.40 -18.69
CA LYS A 114 1.45 0.83 -19.88
C LYS A 114 2.95 0.59 -19.74
N ILE A 115 3.50 0.77 -18.54
CA ILE A 115 4.89 0.41 -18.25
C ILE A 115 5.10 -1.09 -18.37
N PHE A 116 4.26 -1.94 -17.74
CA PHE A 116 4.42 -3.40 -17.85
C PHE A 116 4.27 -3.90 -19.30
N GLU A 117 3.34 -3.35 -20.07
CA GLU A 117 3.17 -3.67 -21.50
C GLU A 117 4.46 -3.37 -22.30
N ASN A 118 5.24 -2.35 -21.91
CA ASN A 118 6.39 -1.84 -22.66
C ASN A 118 7.74 -1.91 -21.90
N GLN A 119 7.80 -2.66 -20.79
CA GLN A 119 8.91 -2.56 -19.84
C GLN A 119 10.29 -2.83 -20.45
N GLN A 120 10.34 -3.61 -21.54
CA GLN A 120 11.56 -3.91 -22.27
C GLN A 120 12.28 -2.67 -22.80
N MET A 121 11.58 -1.55 -23.01
CA MET A 121 12.17 -0.28 -23.44
C MET A 121 13.17 0.27 -22.42
N TRP A 122 13.00 -0.05 -21.14
CA TRP A 122 13.81 0.49 -20.05
C TRP A 122 14.57 -0.57 -19.26
N TYR A 123 14.68 -1.79 -19.79
CA TYR A 123 15.59 -2.79 -19.25
C TYR A 123 17.06 -2.33 -19.33
N ASN A 124 17.89 -2.95 -18.49
CA ASN A 124 19.32 -2.66 -18.43
C ASN A 124 19.98 -2.76 -19.81
N ASP A 125 19.74 -3.84 -20.55
CA ASP A 125 20.36 -4.02 -21.88
C ASP A 125 19.89 -2.99 -22.91
N ALA A 126 18.60 -2.63 -22.88
CA ALA A 126 18.02 -1.64 -23.78
C ALA A 126 18.54 -0.22 -23.53
N THR A 127 19.00 0.05 -22.30
CA THR A 127 19.40 1.39 -21.84
C THR A 127 20.88 1.49 -21.48
N LYS A 128 21.67 0.44 -21.72
CA LYS A 128 23.09 0.36 -21.31
C LYS A 128 23.97 1.51 -21.81
N SER A 129 23.60 2.11 -22.94
CA SER A 129 24.31 3.24 -23.56
C SER A 129 23.61 4.59 -23.32
N MET A 130 22.52 4.61 -22.56
CA MET A 130 21.72 5.82 -22.29
C MET A 130 22.17 6.46 -20.98
N THR A 131 22.19 7.78 -20.93
CA THR A 131 22.32 8.50 -19.68
C THR A 131 20.98 8.53 -18.92
N MET A 132 21.01 8.84 -17.62
CA MET A 132 19.78 8.96 -16.84
C MET A 132 18.81 10.03 -17.41
N PRO A 133 19.28 11.23 -17.86
CA PRO A 133 18.44 12.17 -18.60
C PRO A 133 17.81 11.60 -19.88
N ASP A 134 18.51 10.74 -20.63
CA ASP A 134 17.95 10.12 -21.83
C ASP A 134 16.80 9.16 -21.47
N VAL A 135 16.98 8.38 -20.40
CA VAL A 135 15.94 7.47 -19.87
C VAL A 135 14.71 8.26 -19.42
N ILE A 136 14.90 9.34 -18.66
CA ILE A 136 13.83 10.23 -18.20
C ILE A 136 13.10 10.86 -19.40
N ASN A 137 13.83 11.36 -20.39
CA ASN A 137 13.24 11.95 -21.60
C ASN A 137 12.46 10.92 -22.43
N SER A 138 12.98 9.70 -22.55
CA SER A 138 12.30 8.58 -23.22
C SER A 138 11.00 8.22 -22.52
N LEU A 139 11.04 8.11 -21.18
CA LEU A 139 9.85 7.86 -20.36
C LEU A 139 8.82 8.99 -20.48
N ALA A 140 9.25 10.25 -20.43
CA ALA A 140 8.37 11.40 -20.59
C ALA A 140 7.68 11.43 -21.96
N ALA A 141 8.43 11.15 -23.04
CA ALA A 141 7.87 11.06 -24.38
C ALA A 141 6.90 9.88 -24.53
N PHE A 142 7.15 8.75 -23.86
CA PHE A 142 6.22 7.63 -23.83
C PHE A 142 4.92 8.00 -23.09
N VAL A 143 5.02 8.57 -21.88
CA VAL A 143 3.84 8.96 -21.08
C VAL A 143 2.98 9.97 -21.83
N ASP A 144 3.59 10.95 -22.49
CA ASP A 144 2.91 11.92 -23.34
C ASP A 144 2.09 11.24 -24.45
N LYS A 145 2.69 10.28 -25.16
CA LYS A 145 2.00 9.47 -26.20
C LYS A 145 0.83 8.66 -25.66
N THR A 146 0.83 8.29 -24.37
CA THR A 146 -0.31 7.59 -23.76
C THR A 146 -1.48 8.51 -23.41
N GLY A 147 -1.27 9.84 -23.46
CA GLY A 147 -2.26 10.84 -23.08
C GLY A 147 -2.48 10.99 -21.56
N LEU A 148 -1.66 10.33 -20.73
CA LEU A 148 -1.81 10.39 -19.27
C LEU A 148 -1.35 11.72 -18.68
N VAL A 149 -0.16 12.19 -19.06
CA VAL A 149 0.45 13.43 -18.57
C VAL A 149 1.27 14.04 -19.71
N PRO A 150 1.11 15.35 -20.01
CA PRO A 150 1.94 16.04 -20.99
C PRO A 150 3.44 15.92 -20.66
N LYS A 151 4.27 15.82 -21.69
CA LYS A 151 5.73 15.61 -21.55
C LYS A 151 6.39 16.61 -20.59
N ASP A 152 6.10 17.88 -20.74
CA ASP A 152 6.66 18.98 -19.92
C ASP A 152 6.26 18.86 -18.44
N LYS A 153 4.98 18.58 -18.17
CA LYS A 153 4.46 18.34 -16.82
C LYS A 153 5.10 17.11 -16.19
N PHE A 154 5.33 16.07 -16.99
CA PHE A 154 6.01 14.86 -16.51
C PHE A 154 7.47 15.16 -16.14
N LEU A 155 8.23 15.83 -17.03
CA LEU A 155 9.63 16.21 -16.77
C LEU A 155 9.77 17.10 -15.53
N ASN A 156 8.87 18.07 -15.36
CA ASN A 156 8.83 18.91 -14.16
C ASN A 156 8.61 18.09 -12.89
N GLY A 157 7.71 17.09 -12.94
CA GLY A 157 7.50 16.16 -11.84
C GLY A 157 8.74 15.31 -11.52
N MET A 158 9.46 14.85 -12.55
CA MET A 158 10.69 14.06 -12.38
C MET A 158 11.82 14.85 -11.71
N ASN A 159 11.83 16.18 -11.86
CA ASN A 159 12.78 17.08 -11.18
C ASN A 159 12.36 17.48 -9.75
N SER A 160 11.23 16.98 -9.25
CA SER A 160 10.71 17.34 -7.92
C SER A 160 11.38 16.53 -6.80
N ALA A 161 11.90 17.24 -5.80
CA ALA A 161 12.40 16.63 -4.57
C ALA A 161 11.32 15.82 -3.84
N ASP A 162 10.07 16.32 -3.81
CA ASP A 162 8.94 15.63 -3.19
C ASP A 162 8.60 14.30 -3.89
N ILE A 163 8.71 14.23 -5.22
CA ILE A 163 8.51 12.97 -5.97
C ILE A 163 9.63 11.98 -5.65
N ASN A 164 10.87 12.47 -5.56
CA ASN A 164 12.00 11.65 -5.15
C ASN A 164 11.79 11.09 -3.73
N ASP A 165 11.41 11.94 -2.79
CA ASP A 165 11.17 11.56 -1.39
C ASP A 165 10.00 10.59 -1.26
N LYS A 166 8.89 10.79 -1.99
CA LYS A 166 7.77 9.83 -2.04
C LYS A 166 8.24 8.45 -2.50
N THR A 167 9.07 8.39 -3.54
CA THR A 167 9.61 7.12 -4.07
C THR A 167 10.50 6.43 -3.04
N ARG A 168 11.33 7.20 -2.32
CA ARG A 168 12.17 6.69 -1.22
C ARG A 168 11.33 6.22 -0.03
N ILE A 169 10.25 6.93 0.29
CA ILE A 169 9.32 6.54 1.36
C ILE A 169 8.65 5.21 1.02
N SER A 170 8.14 5.03 -0.21
CA SER A 170 7.54 3.76 -0.64
C SER A 170 8.55 2.60 -0.56
N TRP A 171 9.79 2.83 -1.00
CA TRP A 171 10.86 1.84 -0.91
C TRP A 171 11.19 1.46 0.55
N LYS A 172 11.37 2.46 1.42
CA LYS A 172 11.65 2.25 2.85
C LYS A 172 10.47 1.61 3.59
N TYR A 173 9.23 1.98 3.23
CA TYR A 173 8.01 1.35 3.75
C TYR A 173 8.00 -0.13 3.41
N ALA A 174 8.26 -0.50 2.15
CA ALA A 174 8.37 -1.90 1.75
C ALA A 174 9.45 -2.65 2.57
N CYS A 175 10.64 -2.08 2.75
CA CYS A 175 11.68 -2.67 3.61
C CYS A 175 11.21 -2.87 5.06
N SER A 176 10.50 -1.90 5.64
CA SER A 176 9.97 -2.01 7.00
C SER A 176 8.92 -3.13 7.15
N ARG A 177 8.32 -3.55 6.03
CA ARG A 177 7.37 -4.67 5.95
C ARG A 177 8.05 -6.00 5.61
N GLY A 178 9.38 -6.05 5.56
CA GLY A 178 10.15 -7.26 5.28
C GLY A 178 10.23 -7.63 3.79
N VAL A 179 9.86 -6.71 2.89
CA VAL A 179 9.93 -6.95 1.45
C VAL A 179 11.38 -6.92 0.98
N VAL A 180 11.82 -8.01 0.38
CA VAL A 180 13.17 -8.18 -0.18
C VAL A 180 13.17 -8.46 -1.68
N GLY A 181 11.99 -8.59 -2.30
CA GLY A 181 11.83 -8.93 -3.71
C GLY A 181 10.45 -8.57 -4.24
N THR A 182 10.28 -8.58 -5.56
CA THR A 182 9.00 -8.30 -6.22
C THR A 182 8.65 -9.37 -7.26
N PRO A 183 7.35 -9.66 -7.48
CA PRO A 183 6.22 -9.16 -6.69
C PRO A 183 6.20 -9.80 -5.30
N SER A 184 5.82 -9.01 -4.28
CA SER A 184 5.48 -9.53 -2.95
C SER A 184 4.05 -9.15 -2.63
N PHE A 185 3.29 -10.09 -2.09
CA PHE A 185 1.87 -9.89 -1.79
C PHE A 185 1.58 -10.05 -0.32
N PHE A 186 0.66 -9.22 0.18
CA PHE A 186 0.19 -9.27 1.55
C PHE A 186 -1.33 -9.35 1.55
N ILE A 187 -1.90 -10.06 2.53
CA ILE A 187 -3.32 -10.01 2.85
C ILE A 187 -3.43 -9.64 4.32
N ASN A 188 -4.18 -8.56 4.62
CA ASN A 188 -4.41 -8.06 5.98
C ASN A 188 -3.11 -7.88 6.79
N GLY A 189 -2.06 -7.40 6.13
CA GLY A 189 -0.77 -7.12 6.76
C GLY A 189 0.20 -8.31 6.86
N VAL A 190 -0.22 -9.52 6.47
CA VAL A 190 0.61 -10.73 6.48
C VAL A 190 1.09 -11.05 5.07
N MET A 191 2.41 -11.27 4.92
CA MET A 191 3.00 -11.69 3.65
C MET A 191 2.48 -13.08 3.27
N THR A 192 2.02 -13.24 2.03
CA THR A 192 1.48 -14.51 1.53
C THR A 192 2.53 -15.28 0.71
N GLY A 193 2.23 -16.54 0.41
CA GLY A 193 2.97 -17.33 -0.59
C GLY A 193 2.57 -17.03 -2.04
N ALA A 194 1.80 -15.94 -2.28
CA ALA A 194 1.37 -15.61 -3.63
C ALA A 194 2.55 -15.23 -4.52
N SER A 195 2.46 -15.62 -5.78
CA SER A 195 3.51 -15.40 -6.78
C SER A 195 2.91 -14.95 -8.10
N SER A 196 3.77 -14.62 -9.06
CA SER A 196 3.35 -14.27 -10.41
C SER A 196 2.65 -15.40 -11.17
N ALA A 197 2.70 -16.65 -10.67
CA ALA A 197 2.03 -17.79 -11.26
C ALA A 197 0.61 -18.03 -10.72
N TRP A 198 0.21 -17.32 -9.66
CA TRP A 198 -1.13 -17.49 -9.08
C TRP A 198 -2.20 -17.09 -10.09
N SER A 199 -3.18 -17.98 -10.25
CA SER A 199 -4.39 -17.75 -11.01
C SER A 199 -5.45 -17.04 -10.16
N LEU A 200 -6.53 -16.58 -10.80
CA LEU A 200 -7.69 -16.04 -10.07
C LEU A 200 -8.29 -17.08 -9.11
N ALA A 201 -8.24 -18.37 -9.44
CA ALA A 201 -8.76 -19.44 -8.58
C ALA A 201 -7.93 -19.58 -7.29
N ASP A 202 -6.60 -19.45 -7.38
CA ASP A 202 -5.72 -19.49 -6.21
C ASP A 202 -6.02 -18.31 -5.26
N TRP A 203 -6.19 -17.10 -5.82
CA TRP A 203 -6.62 -15.93 -5.04
C TRP A 203 -7.97 -16.14 -4.35
N LYS A 204 -8.94 -16.71 -5.08
CA LYS A 204 -10.27 -17.01 -4.53
C LYS A 204 -10.22 -18.00 -3.37
N SER A 205 -9.37 -19.03 -3.47
CA SER A 205 -9.20 -20.03 -2.42
C SER A 205 -8.76 -19.43 -1.07
N VAL A 206 -8.08 -18.27 -1.09
CA VAL A 206 -7.63 -17.57 0.11
C VAL A 206 -8.60 -16.47 0.55
N ILE A 207 -9.12 -15.69 -0.40
CA ILE A 207 -9.96 -14.51 -0.08
C ILE A 207 -11.39 -14.92 0.31
N ASP A 208 -12.00 -15.89 -0.39
CA ASP A 208 -13.41 -16.23 -0.18
C ASP A 208 -13.71 -16.73 1.24
N PRO A 209 -12.87 -17.61 1.86
CA PRO A 209 -13.09 -18.03 3.24
C PRO A 209 -13.01 -16.88 4.25
N ILE A 210 -12.12 -15.90 4.03
CA ILE A 210 -11.97 -14.74 4.90
C ILE A 210 -13.24 -13.88 4.84
N LEU A 211 -13.74 -13.61 3.63
CA LEU A 211 -14.98 -12.85 3.46
C LEU A 211 -16.21 -13.56 4.06
N ALA A 212 -16.31 -14.88 3.88
CA ALA A 212 -17.41 -15.65 4.47
C ALA A 212 -17.39 -15.63 6.01
N SER A 213 -16.21 -15.66 6.63
CA SER A 213 -16.09 -15.55 8.09
C SER A 213 -16.59 -14.21 8.65
N ASN A 214 -16.43 -13.12 7.88
CA ASN A 214 -16.93 -11.80 8.25
C ASN A 214 -18.46 -11.72 8.21
N GLU A 215 -19.08 -12.34 7.21
CA GLU A 215 -20.54 -12.38 7.09
C GLU A 215 -21.18 -13.08 8.30
N GLN A 216 -20.55 -14.14 8.81
CA GLN A 216 -20.98 -14.83 10.02
C GLN A 216 -20.88 -13.94 11.28
N ILE A 217 -19.83 -13.12 11.40
CA ILE A 217 -19.66 -12.17 12.53
C ILE A 217 -20.64 -10.99 12.41
N SER A 218 -21.00 -10.60 11.19
CA SER A 218 -21.94 -9.49 10.92
C SER A 218 -23.41 -9.89 10.96
N SER A 219 -23.72 -11.17 11.16
CA SER A 219 -25.10 -11.61 11.33
C SER A 219 -25.72 -10.85 12.50
N PRO A 220 -26.82 -10.09 12.30
CA PRO A 220 -27.43 -9.32 13.36
C PRO A 220 -27.79 -10.28 14.49
N VAL A 221 -27.34 -9.99 15.72
CA VAL A 221 -27.94 -10.60 16.89
C VAL A 221 -29.41 -10.18 16.85
N LYS A 222 -30.29 -11.09 16.37
CA LYS A 222 -31.71 -10.79 16.19
C LYS A 222 -32.37 -10.53 17.53
N ASP A 223 -31.96 -11.26 18.56
CA ASP A 223 -32.42 -11.11 19.95
C ASP A 223 -31.28 -11.41 20.94
N CYS A 224 -31.18 -10.60 21.98
CA CYS A 224 -30.23 -10.86 23.06
C CYS A 224 -30.75 -11.93 24.01
N PRO A 225 -29.86 -12.80 24.56
CA PRO A 225 -30.24 -13.73 25.61
C PRO A 225 -30.91 -13.02 26.80
N PRO A 226 -31.77 -13.72 27.57
CA PRO A 226 -32.39 -13.17 28.76
C PRO A 226 -31.35 -12.58 29.73
N GLY A 227 -31.56 -11.34 30.17
CA GLY A 227 -30.64 -10.62 31.05
C GLY A 227 -29.58 -9.77 30.33
N GLN A 228 -29.53 -9.77 29.00
CA GLN A 228 -28.62 -8.90 28.23
C GLN A 228 -29.37 -7.80 27.50
N LYS A 229 -28.73 -6.62 27.36
CA LYS A 229 -29.30 -5.47 26.64
C LYS A 229 -28.67 -5.32 25.27
N SER A 230 -29.48 -5.14 24.24
CA SER A 230 -28.98 -4.86 22.89
C SER A 230 -28.29 -3.49 22.82
N CYS A 231 -27.14 -3.43 22.16
CA CYS A 231 -26.32 -2.25 21.95
C CYS A 231 -26.01 -2.10 20.46
N THR A 232 -26.68 -1.15 19.83
CA THR A 232 -26.38 -0.70 18.47
C THR A 232 -25.29 0.36 18.53
N TYR A 233 -24.03 -0.06 18.32
CA TYR A 233 -22.88 0.84 18.48
C TYR A 233 -22.37 1.41 17.16
N ALA A 234 -22.73 0.83 16.02
CA ALA A 234 -22.48 1.40 14.69
C ALA A 234 -23.58 0.96 13.70
N PRO A 235 -23.69 1.57 12.50
CA PRO A 235 -24.64 1.12 11.49
C PRO A 235 -24.52 -0.37 11.21
N HIS A 236 -25.62 -1.11 11.38
CA HIS A 236 -25.70 -2.57 11.24
C HIS A 236 -24.82 -3.39 12.20
N LYS A 237 -24.23 -2.76 13.23
CA LYS A 237 -23.44 -3.45 14.26
C LYS A 237 -24.18 -3.42 15.59
N VAL A 238 -24.73 -4.56 15.97
CA VAL A 238 -25.45 -4.80 17.21
C VAL A 238 -24.72 -5.87 18.01
N GLN A 239 -24.61 -5.69 19.32
CA GLN A 239 -24.15 -6.74 20.23
C GLN A 239 -24.97 -6.71 21.52
N CYS A 240 -24.83 -7.75 22.35
CA CYS A 240 -25.54 -7.84 23.62
C CYS A 240 -24.60 -7.50 24.78
N CYS A 241 -24.98 -6.50 25.57
CA CYS A 241 -24.27 -6.07 26.77
C CYS A 241 -24.61 -6.98 27.94
N LEU A 242 -23.58 -7.41 28.66
CA LEU A 242 -23.71 -8.06 29.95
C LEU A 242 -24.17 -7.05 31.02
N ASP A 243 -24.66 -7.57 32.14
CA ASP A 243 -25.02 -6.74 33.29
C ASP A 243 -23.81 -5.93 33.78
N GLY A 244 -23.99 -4.62 33.92
CA GLY A 244 -22.93 -3.67 34.29
C GLY A 244 -22.19 -3.04 33.11
N GLU A 245 -22.38 -3.53 31.89
CA GLU A 245 -21.84 -2.87 30.69
C GLU A 245 -22.72 -1.73 30.20
N SER A 246 -22.08 -0.67 29.70
CA SER A 246 -22.74 0.45 29.03
C SER A 246 -22.47 0.40 27.54
N CYS A 247 -23.48 0.71 26.72
CA CYS A 247 -23.33 0.81 25.27
C CYS A 247 -22.63 2.12 24.90
N ILE A 248 -21.38 2.05 24.43
CA ILE A 248 -20.61 3.20 23.98
C ILE A 248 -20.71 3.33 22.46
N PRO A 249 -21.12 4.49 21.91
CA PRO A 249 -21.15 4.73 20.47
C PRO A 249 -19.78 4.46 19.82
N ASN A 250 -19.78 3.77 18.66
CA ASN A 250 -18.62 3.33 17.88
C ASN A 250 -17.63 2.39 18.60
N VAL A 251 -17.92 1.97 19.82
CA VAL A 251 -17.02 1.14 20.64
C VAL A 251 -17.69 -0.15 21.08
N GLY A 252 -18.95 -0.05 21.52
CA GLY A 252 -19.72 -1.18 22.01
C GLY A 252 -19.95 -1.23 23.50
N CYS A 253 -20.39 -2.39 23.99
CA CYS A 253 -20.60 -2.68 25.41
C CYS A 253 -19.26 -2.62 26.14
N ARG A 254 -19.14 -1.76 27.15
CA ARG A 254 -17.94 -1.62 27.96
C ARG A 254 -18.29 -1.39 29.41
N CYS A 255 -17.47 -1.96 30.27
CA CYS A 255 -17.45 -1.67 31.69
C CYS A 255 -16.92 -0.25 31.92
N PHE A 256 -17.73 0.60 32.55
CA PHE A 256 -17.24 1.87 33.08
C PHE A 256 -16.82 1.66 34.53
N ASN A 257 -15.54 1.91 34.83
CA ASN A 257 -15.10 2.06 36.22
C ASN A 257 -15.69 3.37 36.76
N SER A 258 -16.88 3.29 37.34
CA SER A 258 -17.36 4.30 38.27
C SER A 258 -16.40 4.35 39.46
N LYS A 259 -16.10 5.56 39.95
CA LYS A 259 -15.24 5.81 41.14
C LYS A 259 -15.73 5.09 42.42
N ASN A 260 -16.90 4.45 42.38
CA ASN A 260 -17.48 3.70 43.49
C ASN A 260 -17.43 2.17 43.34
N GLY A 261 -16.51 1.62 42.53
CA GLY A 261 -16.05 0.24 42.74
C GLY A 261 -17.00 -0.88 42.34
N ASN A 262 -17.99 -0.65 41.49
CA ASN A 262 -18.73 -1.76 40.88
C ASN A 262 -17.97 -2.25 39.64
N LYS A 263 -17.17 -3.30 39.86
CA LYS A 263 -16.60 -4.12 38.80
C LYS A 263 -17.76 -4.77 38.03
N CYS A 264 -17.63 -4.83 36.70
CA CYS A 264 -18.25 -5.93 35.97
C CYS A 264 -17.79 -7.23 36.66
N ALA A 265 -18.75 -8.05 37.08
CA ALA A 265 -18.48 -9.30 37.79
C ALA A 265 -17.80 -10.31 36.86
#